data_AF-A0A9D1LX37-F1
#
_entry.id   AF-A0A9D1LX37-F1
#
_cell.length_a   1.000
_cell.length_b   1.000
_cell.length_c   1.000
_cell.angle_alpha   90.00
_cell.angle_beta   90.00
_cell.angle_gamma   90.00
#
_symmetry.space_group_name_H-M   'P 1'
#
loop_
_entity.id
_entity.type
_entity.pdbx_description
1 polymer ?
#
loop_
_entity_poly.entity_id
_entity_poly.type
_entity_poly.pdbx_seq_one_letter_code
_entity_poly.pdbx_strand_id
1 'polypeptide(L)' 'MDYIKWSEEYMENAEIIKSNIDKIQERIKNAPPEKKSTFYELLGKYRTIYYESLKTAEFLRNRSVESGTRCRIM' A
#
# COMPACT_ATOMS: atom_id res chain seq x y z
N MET A 1 -19.97 -9.23 -5.20
CA MET A 1 -18.54 -8.86 -5.24
C MET A 1 -18.38 -7.71 -4.27
N ASP A 2 -17.64 -7.90 -3.17
CA ASP A 2 -17.56 -6.90 -2.09
C ASP A 2 -16.30 -6.05 -2.26
N TYR A 3 -16.41 -5.03 -3.10
CA TYR A 3 -15.32 -4.11 -3.40
C TYR A 3 -14.90 -3.28 -2.17
N ILE A 4 -15.78 -3.06 -1.20
CA ILE A 4 -15.45 -2.34 0.04
C ILE A 4 -14.54 -3.21 0.89
N LYS A 5 -14.94 -4.46 1.16
CA LYS A 5 -14.12 -5.39 1.95
C LYS A 5 -12.72 -5.57 1.35
N TRP A 6 -12.63 -5.76 0.03
CA TRP A 6 -11.31 -5.86 -0.62
C TRP A 6 -10.51 -4.56 -0.53
N SER A 7 -11.15 -3.40 -0.65
CA SER A 7 -10.48 -2.12 -0.43
C SER A 7 -9.88 -2.03 0.97
N GLU A 8 -10.59 -2.49 2.00
CA GLU A 8 -10.12 -2.50 3.39
C GLU A 8 -8.92 -3.46 3.56
N GLU A 9 -8.98 -4.66 3.00
CA GLU A 9 -7.86 -5.61 3.01
C GLU A 9 -6.59 -5.03 2.38
N TYR A 10 -6.69 -4.32 1.25
CA TYR A 10 -5.54 -3.63 0.64
C TYR A 10 -5.03 -2.45 1.49
N MET A 11 -5.90 -1.76 2.22
CA MET A 11 -5.49 -0.70 3.16
C MET A 11 -4.76 -1.26 4.38
N GLU A 12 -5.24 -2.37 4.96
CA GLU A 12 -4.56 -3.08 6.05
C GLU A 12 -3.17 -3.55 5.61
N ASN A 13 -3.07 -4.13 4.42
CA ASN A 13 -1.79 -4.53 3.83
C ASN A 13 -0.86 -3.31 3.65
N ALA A 14 -1.38 -2.18 3.19
CA ALA A 14 -0.60 -0.96 3.02
C ALA A 14 -0.02 -0.46 4.38
N GLU A 15 -0.79 -0.50 5.46
CA GLU A 15 -0.29 -0.12 6.79
C GLU A 15 0.81 -1.06 7.31
N ILE A 16 0.69 -2.37 7.06
CA ILE A 16 1.76 -3.33 7.39
C ILE A 16 3.04 -3.00 6.61
N ILE A 17 2.91 -2.72 5.31
CA ILE A 17 4.05 -2.37 4.45
C ILE A 17 4.69 -1.06 4.90
N LYS A 18 3.89 -0.06 5.29
CA LYS A 18 4.35 1.22 5.84
C LYS A 18 5.18 1.03 7.11
N SER A 19 4.71 0.20 8.05
CA SER A 19 5.50 -0.15 9.24
C SER A 19 6.86 -0.77 8.88
N ASN A 20 6.92 -1.58 7.82
CA ASN A 20 8.18 -2.15 7.34
C ASN A 20 9.08 -1.09 6.68
N ILE A 21 8.50 -0.15 5.93
CA ILE A 21 9.22 1.01 5.38
C ILE A 21 9.88 1.81 6.50
N ASP A 22 9.15 2.11 7.57
CA ASP A 22 9.67 2.87 8.71
C ASP A 22 10.87 2.15 9.35
N LYS A 23 10.75 0.85 9.61
CA LYS A 23 11.85 0.01 10.12
C LYS A 23 13.08 0.00 9.21
N ILE A 24 12.88 -0.03 7.88
CA ILE A 24 13.98 0.02 6.92
C ILE A 24 14.65 1.41 6.96
N GLN A 25 13.87 2.49 7.04
CA GLN A 25 14.41 3.84 7.16
C GLN A 25 15.22 4.03 8.44
N GLU A 26 14.77 3.47 9.56
CA GLU A 26 15.56 3.46 10.81
C GLU A 26 16.85 2.65 10.66
N ARG A 27 16.82 1.50 9.98
CA ARG A 27 18.03 0.72 9.70
C ARG A 27 19.01 1.49 8.81
N ILE A 28 18.54 2.24 7.81
CA ILE A 28 19.40 3.07 6.94
C ILE A 28 20.14 4.15 7.73
N LYS A 29 19.45 4.80 8.69
CA LYS A 29 20.06 5.84 9.53
C LYS A 29 21.24 5.31 10.34
N ASN A 30 21.14 4.08 10.84
CA ASN A 30 22.11 3.45 11.71
C ASN A 30 23.10 2.51 10.97
N ALA A 31 22.90 2.25 9.68
CA ALA A 31 23.72 1.32 8.92
C ALA A 31 25.06 1.95 8.47
N PRO A 32 26.15 1.16 8.46
CA PRO A 32 27.38 1.52 7.78
C PRO A 32 27.15 1.81 6.28
N PRO A 33 27.91 2.74 5.66
CA PRO A 33 27.74 3.14 4.25
C PRO A 33 27.66 1.97 3.26
N GLU A 34 28.48 0.94 3.46
CA GLU A 34 28.57 -0.24 2.59
C GLU A 34 27.29 -1.10 2.58
N LYS A 35 26.44 -0.99 3.61
CA LYS A 35 25.15 -1.69 3.68
C LYS A 35 23.96 -0.82 3.26
N LYS A 36 24.15 0.49 3.11
CA LYS A 36 23.05 1.42 2.79
C LYS A 36 22.45 1.15 1.42
N SER A 37 23.24 0.76 0.42
CA SER A 37 22.77 0.45 -0.93
C SER A 37 21.70 -0.65 -0.93
N THR A 38 21.95 -1.76 -0.23
CA THR A 38 21.00 -2.86 -0.08
C THR A 38 19.71 -2.43 0.63
N PHE A 39 19.82 -1.60 1.66
CA PHE A 39 18.63 -1.08 2.34
C PHE A 39 17.83 -0.10 1.47
N TYR A 40 18.48 0.71 0.64
CA TYR A 40 17.80 1.58 -0.30
C TYR A 40 17.06 0.80 -1.40
N GLU A 41 17.66 -0.28 -1.93
CA GLU A 41 16.96 -1.19 -2.84
C GLU A 41 15.73 -1.81 -2.18
N LEU A 42 15.89 -2.31 -0.95
CA LEU A 42 14.79 -2.89 -0.19
C LEU A 42 13.68 -1.85 0.04
N LEU A 43 14.06 -0.64 0.44
CA LEU A 43 13.13 0.48 0.63
C LEU A 43 12.34 0.79 -0.65
N GLY A 44 13.01 0.78 -1.82
CA GLY A 44 12.36 0.99 -3.12
C GLY A 44 11.29 -0.06 -3.43
N LYS A 45 11.59 -1.34 -3.17
CA LYS A 45 10.63 -2.45 -3.36
C LYS A 45 9.41 -2.27 -2.45
N TYR A 46 9.61 -2.04 -1.16
CA TYR A 46 8.49 -1.86 -0.22
C TYR A 46 7.65 -0.62 -0.54
N ARG A 47 8.27 0.48 -0.95
CA ARG A 47 7.53 1.68 -1.40
C ARG A 47 6.67 1.39 -2.62
N THR A 48 7.17 0.63 -3.58
CA THR A 48 6.41 0.26 -4.78
C THR A 48 5.15 -0.51 -4.41
N ILE A 49 5.30 -1.57 -3.60
CA ILE A 49 4.18 -2.41 -3.15
C ILE A 49 3.18 -1.60 -2.31
N TYR A 50 3.66 -0.68 -1.47
CA TYR A 50 2.81 0.23 -0.69
C TYR A 50 1.92 1.07 -1.60
N TYR A 51 2.50 1.74 -2.59
CA TYR A 51 1.74 2.58 -3.51
C TYR A 51 0.78 1.78 -4.39
N GLU A 52 1.16 0.58 -4.83
CA GLU A 52 0.26 -0.33 -5.56
C GLU A 52 -0.94 -0.75 -4.71
N SER A 53 -0.71 -1.05 -3.43
CA SER A 53 -1.77 -1.42 -2.49
C SER A 53 -2.75 -0.25 -2.28
N LEU A 54 -2.24 0.97 -2.09
CA LEU A 54 -3.08 2.17 -1.98
C LEU A 54 -3.89 2.43 -3.25
N LYS A 55 -3.26 2.36 -4.44
CA LYS A 55 -3.96 2.55 -5.72
C LYS A 55 -5.05 1.51 -5.93
N THR A 56 -4.79 0.27 -5.53
CA THR A 56 -5.77 -0.82 -5.65
C THR A 56 -6.94 -0.62 -4.71
N ALA A 57 -6.69 -0.25 -3.45
CA ALA A 57 -7.75 0.11 -2.51
C ALA A 57 -8.62 1.26 -3.04
N GLU A 58 -7.99 2.35 -3.51
CA GLU A 58 -8.71 3.49 -4.09
C GLU A 58 -9.57 3.08 -5.29
N PHE A 59 -9.01 2.29 -6.21
CA PHE A 59 -9.74 1.77 -7.36
C PHE A 59 -10.98 0.96 -6.95
N LEU A 60 -10.83 0.05 -5.98
CA LEU A 60 -11.92 -0.78 -5.47
C LEU A 60 -13.00 0.06 -4.80
N ARG A 61 -12.62 1.06 -4.00
CA ARG A 61 -13.55 1.99 -3.38
C ARG A 61 -14.36 2.76 -4.41
N ASN A 62 -13.71 3.30 -5.44
CA ASN A 62 -14.39 4.01 -6.52
C ASN A 62 -15.36 3.09 -7.28
N ARG A 63 -14.97 1.84 -7.55
CA ARG A 63 -15.84 0.82 -8.16
C ARG A 63 -17.07 0.50 -7.32
N SER A 64 -16.95 0.50 -6.00
CA SER A 64 -18.10 0.29 -5.09
C SER A 64 -19.13 1.42 -5.21
N VAL A 65 -18.68 2.66 -5.34
CA VAL A 65 -19.53 3.85 -5.48
C VAL A 65 -20.25 3.85 -6.82
N GLU A 66 -19.55 3.52 -7.92
CA GLU A 66 -20.16 3.40 -9.25
C GLU A 66 -21.23 2.30 -9.30
N SER A 67 -20.96 1.16 -8.65
CA SER A 67 -21.91 0.04 -8.55
C SER A 67 -23.15 0.42 -7.73
N GLY A 68 -22.96 1.15 -6.61
CA GLY A 68 -24.06 1.66 -5.78
C GLY A 68 -24.88 2.76 -6.47
N THR A 69 -24.25 3.58 -7.30
CA THR A 69 -24.92 4.64 -8.08
C THR A 69 -25.79 4.03 -9.17
N ARG A 70 -25.34 2.96 -9.84
CA ARG A 70 -26.17 2.24 -10.82
C ARG A 70 -27.39 1.55 -10.21
N CYS A 71 -27.30 1.03 -8.97
CA CYS A 71 -28.44 0.43 -8.28
C CYS A 71 -29.49 1.45 -7.79
N ARG A 72 -29.15 2.74 -7.68
CA ARG A 72 -30.10 3.78 -7.24
C ARG A 72 -30.87 4.46 -8.38
N ILE A 73 -30.52 4.17 -9.64
CA ILE A 73 -31.14 4.77 -10.84
C ILE A 73 -32.02 3.73 -11.58
N MET A 74 -32.18 2.53 -11.04
CA MET A 74 -33.21 1.56 -11.43
C MET A 74 -34.32 1.53 -10.40
#